data_AF-A0AA43EWR0-F1
#
_entry.id   AF-A0AA43EWR0-F1
#
_cell.length_a   1.000
_cell.length_b   1.000
_cell.length_c   1.000
_cell.angle_alpha   90.00
_cell.angle_beta   90.00
_cell.angle_gamma   90.00
#
_symmetry.space_group_name_H-M   'P 1'
#
loop_
_entity.id
_entity.type
_entity.pdbx_description
1 polymer ?
#
loop_
_entity_poly.entity_id
_entity_poly.type
_entity_poly.pdbx_seq_one_letter_code
_entity_poly.pdbx_strand_id
1 'polypeptide(L)' 'ASLLRIADGLDRTHFSLVRALHVKLGKQITIQVHLTGDAEMELWAAKSRADLFEQVFRRRVQFSGMPLKTRQS' A
#
# COMPACT_ATOMS: atom_id res chain seq x y z
N ALA A 1 2.47 -5.15 -15.64
CA ALA A 1 3.03 -4.05 -14.83
C ALA A 1 2.06 -3.50 -13.74
N SER A 2 0.95 -4.18 -13.41
CA SER A 2 -0.05 -3.66 -12.46
C SER A 2 0.46 -3.47 -11.03
N LEU A 3 1.24 -4.42 -10.50
CA LEU A 3 1.81 -4.33 -9.15
C LEU A 3 2.81 -3.18 -9.01
N LEU A 4 3.63 -2.93 -10.03
CA LEU A 4 4.62 -1.84 -10.01
C LEU A 4 3.98 -0.46 -9.95
N ARG A 5 2.77 -0.28 -10.52
CA ARG A 5 2.02 0.97 -10.41
C ARG A 5 1.57 1.26 -8.99
N ILE A 6 1.20 0.22 -8.24
CA ILE A 6 0.88 0.33 -6.81
C ILE A 6 2.15 0.68 -6.03
N ALA A 7 3.27 0.01 -6.31
CA ALA A 7 4.56 0.30 -5.68
C ALA A 7 5.00 1.75 -5.92
N ASP A 8 4.91 2.24 -7.16
CA ASP A 8 5.20 3.63 -7.51
C ASP A 8 4.27 4.63 -6.79
N GLY A 9 3.01 4.26 -6.57
CA GLY A 9 2.09 5.05 -5.73
C GLY A 9 2.50 5.09 -4.26
N LEU A 10 2.97 3.95 -3.72
CA LEU A 10 3.45 3.87 -2.33
C LEU A 10 4.78 4.60 -2.09
N ASP A 11 5.53 4.94 -3.14
CA ASP A 11 6.77 5.73 -3.09
C ASP A 11 6.58 7.18 -3.56
N ARG A 12 5.34 7.69 -3.57
CA ARG A 12 4.96 8.94 -4.27
C ARG A 12 5.81 10.18 -3.96
N THR A 13 6.19 10.38 -2.71
CA THR A 13 7.00 11.54 -2.26
C THR A 13 8.50 11.26 -2.22
N HIS A 14 8.91 10.00 -2.37
CA HIS A 14 10.29 9.53 -2.17
C HIS A 14 10.87 9.79 -0.77
N PHE A 15 10.03 10.06 0.24
CA PHE A 15 10.46 10.28 1.63
C PHE A 15 10.73 8.99 2.41
N SER A 16 10.71 7.83 1.75
CA SER A 16 10.93 6.53 2.40
C SER A 16 9.99 6.28 3.58
N LEU A 17 8.73 6.73 3.49
CA LEU A 17 7.75 6.62 4.58
C LEU A 17 7.27 5.17 4.79
N VAL A 18 7.14 4.40 3.70
CA VAL A 18 6.73 3.00 3.71
C VAL A 18 7.92 2.11 4.05
N ARG A 19 7.82 1.33 5.12
CA ARG A 19 8.90 0.42 5.57
C ARG A 19 8.58 -1.05 5.40
N ALA A 20 7.30 -1.41 5.47
CA ALA A 20 6.87 -2.78 5.28
C ALA A 20 5.43 -2.83 4.77
N LEU A 21 5.09 -3.93 4.10
CA LEU A 21 3.74 -4.24 3.68
C LEU A 21 3.34 -5.59 4.28
N HIS A 22 2.13 -5.66 4.83
CA HIS A 22 1.50 -6.92 5.16
C HIS A 22 0.26 -7.09 4.28
N VAL A 23 0.32 -8.11 3.42
CA VAL A 23 -0.71 -8.37 2.41
C VAL A 23 -1.51 -9.60 2.80
N LYS A 24 -2.83 -9.44 2.89
CA LYS A 24 -3.76 -10.55 3.09
C LYS A 24 -4.52 -10.81 1.79
N LEU A 25 -4.46 -12.05 1.32
CA LEU A 25 -5.18 -12.50 0.14
C LEU A 25 -6.54 -13.07 0.54
N GLY A 26 -7.60 -12.53 -0.04
CA GLY A 26 -8.98 -12.99 0.17
C GLY A 26 -9.87 -12.60 -1.00
N LYS A 27 -11.20 -12.56 -0.77
CA LYS A 27 -12.16 -11.99 -1.74
C LYS A 27 -11.81 -10.54 -2.10
N GLN A 28 -11.33 -9.80 -1.11
CA GLN A 28 -10.64 -8.53 -1.25
C GLN A 28 -9.19 -8.71 -0.82
N ILE A 29 -8.27 -8.04 -1.50
CA ILE A 29 -6.87 -7.96 -1.07
C ILE A 29 -6.74 -6.79 -0.12
N THR A 30 -6.20 -7.03 1.07
CA THR A 30 -5.93 -5.99 2.05
C THR A 30 -4.43 -5.78 2.13
N ILE A 31 -3.98 -4.54 1.95
CA ILE A 31 -2.58 -4.13 2.07
C ILE A 31 -2.49 -3.21 3.29
N GLN A 32 -1.87 -3.72 4.35
CA GLN A 32 -1.48 -2.93 5.51
C GLN A 32 -0.11 -2.34 5.25
N VAL A 33 -0.02 -1.01 5.22
CA VAL A 33 1.20 -0.26 4.92
C VAL A 33 1.78 0.24 6.23
N HIS A 34 2.99 -0.21 6.58
CA HIS A 34 3.67 0.22 7.79
C HIS A 34 4.49 1.48 7.53
N LEU A 35 4.20 2.53 8.30
CA LEU A 35 4.63 3.90 8.02
C LEU A 35 5.49 4.48 9.16
N THR A 36 6.51 5.27 8.81
CA THR A 36 7.30 6.09 9.77
C THR A 36 6.69 7.46 10.07
N GLY A 37 5.63 7.86 9.37
CA GLY A 37 5.01 9.19 9.50
C GLY A 37 3.70 9.29 8.75
N ASP A 38 3.23 10.51 8.53
CA ASP A 38 2.06 10.79 7.70
C ASP A 38 2.34 10.43 6.24
N ALA A 39 1.51 9.56 5.66
CA ALA A 39 1.64 9.06 4.29
C ALA A 39 0.30 9.07 3.54
N GLU A 40 -0.56 10.06 3.83
CA GLU A 40 -1.83 10.22 3.12
C GLU A 40 -1.66 10.27 1.58
N MET A 41 -0.60 10.94 1.11
CA MET A 41 -0.30 11.04 -0.32
C MET A 41 0.07 9.69 -0.95
N GLU A 42 0.90 8.89 -0.28
CA GLU A 42 1.29 7.54 -0.73
C GLU A 42 0.08 6.62 -0.81
N LEU A 43 -0.75 6.61 0.24
CA LEU A 43 -1.95 5.78 0.30
C LEU A 43 -2.96 6.18 -0.78
N TRP A 44 -3.16 7.48 -1.01
CA TRP A 44 -4.03 7.99 -2.06
C TRP A 44 -3.50 7.64 -3.46
N ALA A 45 -2.20 7.82 -3.71
CA ALA A 45 -1.58 7.52 -5.00
C ALA A 45 -1.59 6.01 -5.30
N ALA A 46 -1.31 5.16 -4.31
CA ALA A 46 -1.41 3.72 -4.45
C ALA A 46 -2.84 3.27 -4.77
N LYS A 47 -3.84 3.86 -4.09
CA LYS A 47 -5.26 3.59 -4.33
C LYS A 47 -5.69 4.00 -5.73
N SER A 48 -5.31 5.18 -6.22
CA SER A 48 -5.69 5.65 -7.55
C SER A 48 -5.06 4.85 -8.70
N ARG A 49 -3.97 4.11 -8.43
CA ARG A 49 -3.21 3.29 -9.40
C ARG A 49 -3.47 1.79 -9.28
N ALA A 50 -4.36 1.38 -8.38
CA ALA A 50 -4.72 -0.02 -8.19
C ALA A 50 -5.69 -0.55 -9.27
N ASP A 51 -6.28 0.34 -10.08
CA ASP A 51 -7.27 0.03 -11.11
C ASP A 51 -6.87 -1.13 -12.03
N LEU A 52 -5.66 -1.09 -12.61
CA LEU A 52 -5.18 -2.14 -13.50
C LEU A 52 -4.96 -3.47 -12.75
N PHE A 53 -4.53 -3.40 -11.49
CA PHE A 53 -4.39 -4.60 -10.66
C PHE A 53 -5.76 -5.24 -10.44
N GLU A 54 -6.76 -4.46 -10.04
CA GLU A 54 -8.11 -4.95 -9.78
C GLU A 54 -8.76 -5.57 -11.03
N GLN A 55 -8.52 -4.97 -12.20
CA GLN A 55 -9.01 -5.49 -13.48
C GLN A 55 -8.38 -6.83 -13.85
N VAL A 56 -7.05 -6.96 -13.71
CA VAL A 56 -6.31 -8.18 -14.06
C VAL A 56 -6.64 -9.33 -13.12
N PHE A 57 -6.63 -9.06 -11.81
CA PHE A 57 -6.80 -10.09 -10.80
C PHE A 57 -8.26 -10.30 -10.36
N ARG A 58 -9.19 -9.48 -10.87
CA ARG A 58 -10.62 -9.52 -10.54
C ARG A 58 -10.88 -9.46 -9.03
N ARG A 59 -10.04 -8.72 -8.30
CA ARG A 59 -10.11 -8.56 -6.84
C ARG A 59 -9.90 -7.11 -6.48
N ARG A 60 -10.77 -6.58 -5.61
CA ARG A 60 -10.60 -5.23 -5.06
C ARG A 60 -9.38 -5.18 -4.15
N VAL A 61 -8.74 -4.02 -4.06
CA VAL A 61 -7.62 -3.74 -3.17
C VAL A 61 -8.04 -2.68 -2.16
N GLN A 62 -7.74 -2.91 -0.89
CA GLN A 62 -7.94 -1.94 0.18
C GLN A 62 -6.62 -1.66 0.87
N PHE A 63 -6.34 -0.38 1.09
CA PHE A 63 -5.15 0.09 1.81
C PHE A 63 -5.54 0.56 3.21
N SER A 64 -4.63 0.33 4.16
CA SER A 64 -4.70 0.91 5.51
C SER A 64 -3.30 1.28 5.97
N GLY A 65 -3.13 2.49 6.51
CA GLY A 65 -1.89 2.93 7.14
C GLY A 65 -1.78 2.39 8.56
N MET A 66 -0.65 1.81 8.90
CA MET A 66 -0.31 1.31 10.23
C MET A 66 0.96 2.02 10.69
N PRO A 67 0.95 2.70 11.86
CA PRO A 67 2.20 3.22 12.42
C PRO A 67 3.16 2.05 12.71
N LEU A 68 4.45 2.25 12.45
CA LEU A 68 5.46 1.28 12.85
C LEU A 68 5.45 1.13 14.38
N LYS A 69 5.16 -0.08 14.84
CA LYS A 69 5.39 -0.44 16.24
C LYS A 69 6.88 -0.63 16.42
N THR A 70 7.50 0.17 17.29
CA THR A 70 8.83 -0.15 17.80
C THR A 70 8.74 -1.52 18.47
N ARG A 71 9.57 -2.49 18.05
CA ARG A 71 9.73 -3.74 18.79
C ARG A 71 10.14 -3.36 20.22
N GLN A 72 9.24 -3.55 21.18
CA GLN A 72 9.65 -3.62 22.58
C GLN A 72 10.49 -4.88 22.70
N SER A 73 11.77 -4.67 23.01
CA SER A 73 12.75 -5.69 23.38
C SER A 73 12.39 -6.34 24.70
#